data_AF-A0A847WVK5-F1
#
_entry.id   AF-A0A847WVK5-F1
#
_cell.length_a   1.000
_cell.length_b   1.000
_cell.length_c   1.000
_cell.angle_alpha   90.00
_cell.angle_beta   90.00
_cell.angle_gamma   90.00
#
_symmetry.space_group_name_H-M   'P 1'
#
loop_
_entity.id
_entity.type
_entity.pdbx_description
1 polymer ?
#
loop_
_entity_poly.entity_id
_entity_poly.type
_entity_poly.pdbx_seq_one_letter_code
_entity_poly.pdbx_strand_id
1 'polypeptide(L)'
;MWDTVLYRRNNRFDIAVPEDPAAQTYVGRESLAGFLYLFHHCAPDVARMSVSCSDGHEATAARFAQCSRSDDIILLPDHYFVTRRGFAAERALAEANPVPWHQRRDHLIWRGGANGEGIHPLTAEDAPNPRVIQRARLCLLLAGHPHADALLTAGQNEKRPLAAFSPLGITGAPRPEAEWLGDKYAIDIDGWTNAWSNLLIRMHFGCCVLKVASADGYRQWWYDRLVPWEHFVPVRADMSDLLEKIDWVRTNDAEASAIAARGQALARSMTLESETAHAVRLIEANWQDR
;
A
#
# COMPACT_ATOMS: atom_id res chain seq x y z
N MET A 1 5.84 13.60 18.20
CA MET A 1 6.11 12.13 18.23
C MET A 1 4.78 11.42 17.95
N TRP A 2 4.73 10.46 17.03
CA TRP A 2 3.47 9.81 16.58
C TRP A 2 3.08 8.57 17.40
N ASP A 3 3.88 8.26 18.42
CA ASP A 3 3.69 7.10 19.27
C ASP A 3 2.54 7.35 20.24
N THR A 4 1.55 6.47 20.22
CA THR A 4 0.38 6.51 21.10
C THR A 4 0.37 5.28 21.99
N VAL A 5 -0.05 5.42 23.24
CA VAL A 5 -0.27 4.26 24.11
C VAL A 5 -1.76 4.12 24.39
N LEU A 6 -2.30 2.94 24.05
CA LEU A 6 -3.65 2.53 24.37
C LEU A 6 -3.63 1.80 25.70
N TYR A 7 -4.51 2.16 26.63
CA TYR A 7 -4.67 1.46 27.91
C TYR A 7 -6.07 0.89 28.01
N ARG A 8 -6.19 -0.29 28.62
CA ARG A 8 -7.47 -0.89 29.01
C ARG A 8 -7.67 -0.68 30.51
N ARG A 9 -8.77 -0.02 30.88
CA ARG A 9 -9.13 0.21 32.29
C ARG A 9 -10.64 0.07 32.49
N ASN A 10 -11.07 -0.77 33.43
CA ASN A 10 -12.47 -0.87 33.86
C ASN A 10 -13.49 -0.91 32.70
N ASN A 11 -13.27 -1.80 31.72
CA ASN A 11 -14.06 -1.94 30.49
C ASN A 11 -14.08 -0.70 29.55
N ARG A 12 -13.06 0.16 29.62
CA ARG A 12 -12.86 1.30 28.72
C ARG A 12 -11.44 1.30 28.15
N PHE A 13 -11.27 2.02 27.05
CA PHE A 13 -9.95 2.32 26.48
C PHE A 13 -9.60 3.79 26.71
N ASP A 14 -8.45 4.03 27.33
CA ASP A 14 -7.85 5.35 27.45
C ASP A 14 -6.76 5.48 26.39
N ILE A 15 -6.69 6.63 25.72
CA ILE A 15 -5.72 6.91 24.65
C ILE A 15 -4.76 7.99 25.16
N ALA A 16 -3.51 7.61 25.40
CA ALA A 16 -2.46 8.57 25.75
C ALA A 16 -1.80 9.06 24.45
N VAL A 17 -2.22 10.25 24.02
CA VAL A 17 -1.65 10.95 22.87
C VAL A 17 -0.52 11.87 23.36
N PRO A 18 0.68 11.84 22.75
CA PRO A 18 1.85 12.58 23.23
C PRO A 18 1.80 14.10 22.97
N GLU A 19 0.88 14.59 22.13
CA GLU A 19 0.76 16.01 21.72
C GLU A 19 -0.71 16.47 21.65
N ASP A 20 -0.92 17.78 21.44
CA ASP A 20 -2.24 18.39 21.22
C ASP A 20 -3.05 17.55 20.21
N PRO A 21 -4.25 17.03 20.57
CA PRO A 21 -5.11 16.28 19.65
C PRO A 21 -5.41 17.02 18.34
N ALA A 22 -5.33 18.36 18.32
CA ALA A 22 -5.46 19.16 17.11
C ALA A 22 -4.32 18.95 16.10
N ALA A 23 -3.15 18.49 16.55
CA ALA A 23 -2.00 18.17 15.71
C ALA A 23 -2.08 16.77 15.05
N GLN A 24 -3.04 15.92 15.46
CA GLN A 24 -3.24 14.63 14.80
C GLN A 24 -3.84 14.80 13.39
N THR A 25 -3.10 14.35 12.39
CA THR A 25 -3.57 14.30 11.00
C THR A 25 -4.64 13.22 10.80
N TYR A 26 -5.31 13.27 9.64
CA TYR A 26 -6.30 12.27 9.22
C TYR A 26 -5.76 10.82 9.31
N VAL A 27 -4.55 10.57 8.79
CA VAL A 27 -3.91 9.25 8.81
C VAL A 27 -3.70 8.73 10.23
N GLY A 28 -3.36 9.62 11.17
CA GLY A 28 -3.20 9.27 12.58
C GLY A 28 -4.50 8.80 13.23
N ARG A 29 -5.64 9.42 12.87
CA ARG A 29 -6.95 9.06 13.40
C ARG A 29 -7.44 7.70 12.90
N GLU A 30 -7.28 7.43 11.61
CA GLU A 30 -7.69 6.15 11.02
C GLU A 30 -6.79 4.99 11.50
N SER A 31 -5.47 5.23 11.59
CA SER A 31 -4.53 4.26 12.15
C SER A 31 -4.92 3.85 13.57
N LEU A 32 -5.25 4.84 14.40
CA LEU A 32 -5.73 4.64 15.77
C LEU A 32 -7.01 3.80 15.83
N ALA A 33 -7.97 4.03 14.93
CA ALA A 33 -9.19 3.23 14.86
C ALA A 33 -8.89 1.75 14.55
N GLY A 34 -7.97 1.47 13.61
CA GLY A 34 -7.52 0.11 13.30
C GLY A 34 -6.89 -0.58 14.52
N PHE A 35 -6.03 0.12 15.25
CA PHE A 35 -5.42 -0.42 16.46
C PHE A 35 -6.40 -0.65 17.59
N LEU A 36 -7.37 0.26 17.81
CA LEU A 36 -8.41 0.08 18.82
C LEU A 36 -9.29 -1.13 18.52
N TYR A 37 -9.61 -1.37 17.24
CA TYR A 37 -10.32 -2.57 16.82
C TYR A 37 -9.53 -3.83 17.19
N LEU A 38 -8.25 -3.92 16.84
CA LEU A 38 -7.41 -5.08 17.18
C LEU A 38 -7.27 -5.25 18.71
N PHE A 39 -7.03 -4.15 19.42
CA PHE A 39 -6.87 -4.17 20.86
C PHE A 39 -8.15 -4.61 21.56
N HIS A 40 -9.33 -4.23 21.05
CA HIS A 40 -10.63 -4.67 21.56
C HIS A 40 -10.78 -6.19 21.57
N HIS A 41 -10.25 -6.88 20.56
CA HIS A 41 -10.30 -8.33 20.42
C HIS A 41 -9.28 -9.09 21.28
N CYS A 42 -8.33 -8.42 21.92
CA CYS A 42 -7.37 -9.05 22.82
C CYS A 42 -8.00 -9.44 24.16
N ALA A 43 -7.40 -10.42 24.83
CA ALA A 43 -7.76 -10.85 26.16
C ALA A 43 -7.81 -9.68 27.19
N PRO A 44 -8.69 -9.74 28.21
CA PRO A 44 -8.89 -8.64 29.15
C PRO A 44 -7.66 -8.24 29.98
N ASP A 45 -6.68 -9.14 30.11
CA ASP A 45 -5.42 -8.94 30.83
C ASP A 45 -4.36 -8.19 30.01
N VAL A 46 -4.53 -8.08 28.69
CA VAL A 46 -3.73 -7.18 27.85
C VAL A 46 -4.09 -5.74 28.24
N ALA A 47 -3.28 -5.16 29.13
CA ALA A 47 -3.58 -3.90 29.79
C ALA A 47 -3.17 -2.66 28.96
N ARG A 48 -2.23 -2.82 28.01
CA ARG A 48 -1.74 -1.71 27.19
C ARG A 48 -1.24 -2.16 25.82
N MET A 49 -1.15 -1.22 24.88
CA MET A 49 -0.51 -1.40 23.58
C MET A 49 0.15 -0.09 23.14
N SER A 50 1.45 -0.13 22.80
CA SER A 50 2.17 1.04 22.26
C SER A 50 2.23 0.96 20.74
N VAL A 51 1.70 1.98 20.06
CA VAL A 51 1.49 1.98 18.60
C VAL A 51 2.07 3.23 17.93
N SER A 52 2.59 3.09 16.72
CA SER A 52 2.90 4.23 15.84
C SER A 52 1.68 4.55 14.98
N CYS A 53 1.15 5.76 15.13
CA CYS A 53 0.06 6.28 14.28
C CYS A 53 0.55 7.12 13.10
N SER A 54 1.85 7.07 12.79
CA SER A 54 2.39 7.71 11.58
C SER A 54 2.06 6.89 10.33
N ASP A 55 2.32 7.46 9.16
CA ASP A 55 2.29 6.73 7.88
C ASP A 55 3.47 5.72 7.76
N GLY A 56 4.29 5.56 8.80
CA GLY A 56 5.45 4.66 8.89
C GLY A 56 6.81 5.31 8.60
N HIS A 57 6.82 6.55 8.07
CA HIS A 57 8.05 7.27 7.72
C HIS A 57 8.73 7.94 8.92
N GLU A 58 8.02 8.04 10.04
CA GLU A 58 8.48 8.73 11.24
C GLU A 58 9.22 7.78 12.18
N ALA A 59 10.22 8.31 12.90
CA ALA A 59 10.88 7.54 13.95
C ALA A 59 9.86 7.15 15.04
N THR A 60 9.95 5.91 15.50
CA THR A 60 9.03 5.35 16.49
C THR A 60 9.78 4.50 17.51
N ALA A 61 9.40 4.64 18.78
CA ALA A 61 9.75 3.74 19.87
C ALA A 61 8.59 2.78 20.21
N ALA A 62 7.47 2.87 19.48
CA ALA A 62 6.32 2.01 19.68
C ALA A 62 6.64 0.54 19.39
N ARG A 63 5.91 -0.36 20.04
CA ARG A 63 6.07 -1.81 19.82
C ARG A 63 5.43 -2.27 18.52
N PHE A 64 4.30 -1.66 18.16
CA PHE A 64 3.49 -2.05 17.02
C PHE A 64 3.34 -0.90 16.01
N ALA A 65 3.30 -1.23 14.72
CA ALA A 65 3.00 -0.28 13.64
C ALA A 65 2.26 -0.98 12.50
N GLN A 66 1.71 -0.21 11.55
CA GLN A 66 1.09 -0.76 10.33
C GLN A 66 2.10 -0.92 9.18
N CYS A 67 3.22 -0.19 9.27
CA CYS A 67 4.32 -0.15 8.32
C CYS A 67 5.62 0.15 9.07
N SER A 68 6.72 -0.49 8.68
CA SER A 68 8.06 -0.13 9.15
C SER A 68 9.13 -0.67 8.20
N ARG A 69 10.34 -0.13 8.32
CA ARG A 69 11.58 -0.67 7.76
C ARG A 69 12.49 -1.32 8.83
N SER A 70 12.03 -1.37 10.08
CA SER A 70 12.77 -1.94 11.21
C SER A 70 12.26 -3.33 11.57
N ASP A 71 13.18 -4.26 11.80
CA ASP A 71 12.92 -5.63 12.28
C ASP A 71 12.48 -5.69 13.74
N ASP A 72 12.69 -4.62 14.49
CA ASP A 72 12.27 -4.52 15.89
C ASP A 72 10.77 -4.25 16.08
N ILE A 73 10.09 -3.83 15.01
CA ILE A 73 8.69 -3.40 15.06
C ILE A 73 7.77 -4.54 14.62
N ILE A 74 6.79 -4.87 15.44
CA ILE A 74 5.78 -5.86 15.11
C ILE A 74 4.71 -5.20 14.24
N LEU A 75 4.55 -5.69 13.02
CA LEU A 75 3.60 -5.14 12.08
C LEU A 75 2.22 -5.76 12.26
N LEU A 76 1.20 -4.91 12.30
CA LEU A 76 -0.21 -5.30 12.44
C LEU A 76 -1.02 -4.87 11.21
N PRO A 77 -2.19 -5.48 10.96
CA PRO A 77 -3.09 -5.08 9.89
C PRO A 77 -3.35 -3.57 9.86
N ASP A 78 -3.21 -2.98 8.67
CA ASP A 78 -3.39 -1.56 8.47
C ASP A 78 -4.87 -1.15 8.54
N HIS A 79 -5.09 0.15 8.73
CA HIS A 79 -6.44 0.67 8.90
C HIS A 79 -7.32 0.50 7.65
N TYR A 80 -6.78 0.48 6.43
CA TYR A 80 -7.58 0.21 5.24
C TYR A 80 -8.10 -1.23 5.26
N PHE A 81 -7.24 -2.19 5.57
CA PHE A 81 -7.64 -3.59 5.69
C PHE A 81 -8.73 -3.77 6.76
N VAL A 82 -8.55 -3.18 7.95
CA VAL A 82 -9.53 -3.29 9.05
C VAL A 82 -10.86 -2.61 8.69
N THR A 83 -10.83 -1.34 8.28
CA THR A 83 -12.05 -0.55 8.01
C THR A 83 -12.82 -1.05 6.80
N ARG A 84 -12.13 -1.58 5.78
CA ARG A 84 -12.76 -2.23 4.61
C ARG A 84 -13.06 -3.72 4.83
N ARG A 85 -12.95 -4.20 6.06
CA ARG A 85 -13.29 -5.57 6.47
C ARG A 85 -12.57 -6.64 5.64
N GLY A 86 -11.27 -6.45 5.43
CA GLY A 86 -10.44 -7.34 4.60
C GLY A 86 -10.76 -7.24 3.12
N PHE A 87 -11.07 -6.03 2.63
CA PHE A 87 -11.45 -5.76 1.22
C PHE A 87 -12.61 -6.64 0.72
N ALA A 88 -13.59 -6.90 1.60
CA ALA A 88 -14.70 -7.79 1.30
C ALA A 88 -15.56 -7.30 0.12
N ALA A 89 -15.69 -5.98 -0.05
CA ALA A 89 -16.47 -5.40 -1.13
C ALA A 89 -15.78 -5.58 -2.49
N GLU A 90 -14.47 -5.39 -2.55
CA GLU A 90 -13.64 -5.57 -3.74
C GLU A 90 -13.59 -7.04 -4.15
N ARG A 91 -13.49 -7.94 -3.16
CA ARG A 91 -13.63 -9.39 -3.38
C ARG A 91 -15.01 -9.73 -3.98
N ALA A 92 -16.09 -9.27 -3.36
CA ALA A 92 -17.45 -9.56 -3.83
C ALA A 92 -17.69 -8.99 -5.24
N LEU A 93 -17.16 -7.80 -5.53
CA LEU A 93 -17.22 -7.20 -6.86
C LEU A 93 -16.52 -8.08 -7.92
N ALA A 94 -15.32 -8.57 -7.60
CA ALA A 94 -14.55 -9.44 -8.50
C ALA A 94 -15.21 -10.82 -8.70
N GLU A 95 -15.85 -11.37 -7.66
CA GLU A 95 -16.58 -12.64 -7.72
C GLU A 95 -17.89 -12.52 -8.51
N ALA A 96 -18.59 -11.38 -8.38
CA ALA A 96 -19.84 -11.12 -9.09
C ALA A 96 -19.63 -10.77 -10.59
N ASN A 97 -18.45 -10.29 -10.96
CA ASN A 97 -18.14 -9.84 -12.32
C ASN A 97 -16.83 -10.47 -12.84
N PRO A 98 -16.77 -11.80 -13.01
CA PRO A 98 -15.56 -12.47 -13.47
C PRO A 98 -15.26 -12.09 -14.93
N VAL A 99 -14.05 -11.59 -15.17
CA VAL A 99 -13.54 -11.33 -16.53
C VAL A 99 -12.47 -12.37 -16.86
N PRO A 100 -12.71 -13.27 -17.83
CA PRO A 100 -11.71 -14.24 -18.28
C PRO A 100 -10.42 -13.54 -18.73
N TRP A 101 -9.25 -14.10 -18.41
CA TRP A 101 -7.95 -13.45 -18.66
C TRP A 101 -7.78 -12.94 -20.10
N HIS A 102 -8.18 -13.73 -21.10
CA HIS A 102 -8.07 -13.37 -22.52
C HIS A 102 -8.98 -12.20 -22.95
N GLN A 103 -9.99 -11.83 -22.15
CA GLN A 103 -10.90 -10.69 -22.39
C GLN A 103 -10.48 -9.44 -21.61
N ARG A 104 -9.47 -9.54 -20.74
CA ARG A 104 -8.99 -8.42 -19.94
C ARG A 104 -8.19 -7.45 -20.79
N ARG A 105 -8.27 -6.16 -20.44
CA ARG A 105 -7.50 -5.08 -21.07
C ARG A 105 -6.01 -5.28 -20.79
N ASP A 106 -5.20 -5.19 -21.84
CA ASP A 106 -3.75 -5.42 -21.84
C ASP A 106 -2.92 -4.15 -21.66
N HIS A 107 -3.57 -2.98 -21.66
CA HIS A 107 -2.91 -1.70 -21.43
C HIS A 107 -2.62 -1.50 -19.93
N LEU A 108 -1.37 -1.20 -19.59
CA LEU A 108 -0.99 -0.93 -18.20
C LEU A 108 -1.37 0.50 -17.84
N ILE A 109 -2.21 0.69 -16.83
CA ILE A 109 -2.64 2.03 -16.39
C ILE A 109 -2.30 2.24 -14.91
N TRP A 110 -1.66 3.36 -14.61
CA TRP A 110 -1.40 3.83 -13.25
C TRP A 110 -1.93 5.25 -13.03
N ARG A 111 -2.55 5.47 -11.88
CA ARG A 111 -3.06 6.77 -11.42
C ARG A 111 -2.79 6.92 -9.93
N GLY A 112 -2.18 8.03 -9.54
CA GLY A 112 -1.92 8.29 -8.12
C GLY A 112 -1.36 9.69 -7.85
N GLY A 113 -1.42 10.12 -6.59
CA GLY A 113 -0.83 11.40 -6.17
C GLY A 113 0.70 11.38 -6.16
N ALA A 114 1.31 12.56 -6.23
CA ALA A 114 2.76 12.79 -6.17
C ALA A 114 3.35 12.63 -4.75
N ASN A 115 2.99 11.54 -4.07
CA ASN A 115 3.44 11.20 -2.73
C ASN A 115 4.86 10.60 -2.76
N GLY A 116 5.60 10.80 -1.66
CA GLY A 116 6.93 10.20 -1.45
C GLY A 116 8.05 11.20 -1.27
N GLU A 117 9.20 10.75 -0.80
CA GLU A 117 10.38 11.62 -0.70
C GLU A 117 10.98 11.91 -2.08
N GLY A 118 11.73 13.01 -2.19
CA GLY A 118 12.51 13.32 -3.40
C GLY A 118 12.34 14.73 -3.93
N ILE A 119 13.09 15.00 -5.00
CA ILE A 119 13.09 16.30 -5.69
C ILE A 119 11.94 16.39 -6.69
N HIS A 120 11.40 17.59 -6.83
CA HIS A 120 10.44 17.89 -7.88
C HIS A 120 11.17 17.91 -9.24
N PRO A 121 10.71 17.18 -10.26
CA PRO A 121 11.30 17.23 -11.59
C PRO A 121 10.99 18.58 -12.26
N LEU A 122 11.93 19.11 -13.03
CA LEU A 122 11.77 20.35 -13.79
C LEU A 122 11.53 20.09 -15.27
N THR A 123 12.03 18.95 -15.76
CA THR A 123 12.00 18.60 -17.19
C THR A 123 11.79 17.08 -17.38
N ALA A 124 11.55 16.66 -18.62
CA ALA A 124 11.42 15.22 -18.93
C ALA A 124 12.76 14.47 -18.76
N GLU A 125 13.87 15.19 -18.95
CA GLU A 125 15.24 14.69 -18.83
C GLU A 125 15.62 14.32 -17.39
N ASP A 126 14.80 14.69 -16.40
CA ASP A 126 14.97 14.28 -15.01
C ASP A 126 14.58 12.81 -14.76
N ALA A 127 13.89 12.14 -15.71
CA ALA A 127 13.42 10.76 -15.55
C ALA A 127 14.50 9.74 -15.10
N PRO A 128 15.76 9.80 -15.56
CA PRO A 128 16.79 8.87 -15.10
C PRO A 128 17.25 9.12 -13.66
N ASN A 129 17.02 10.32 -13.10
CA ASN A 129 17.53 10.70 -11.79
C ASN A 129 16.74 10.00 -10.66
N PRO A 130 17.36 9.08 -9.90
CA PRO A 130 16.66 8.29 -8.89
C PRO A 130 16.20 9.12 -7.68
N ARG A 131 16.64 10.39 -7.55
CA ARG A 131 16.21 11.29 -6.48
C ARG A 131 14.88 11.99 -6.76
N VAL A 132 14.38 11.94 -8.01
CA VAL A 132 13.06 12.47 -8.36
C VAL A 132 12.01 11.69 -7.59
N ILE A 133 10.98 12.40 -7.10
CA ILE A 133 9.83 11.79 -6.42
C ILE A 133 9.38 10.55 -7.20
N GLN A 134 9.40 9.39 -6.55
CA GLN A 134 9.35 8.08 -7.22
C GLN A 134 8.14 7.94 -8.16
N ARG A 135 6.97 8.42 -7.74
CA ARG A 135 5.73 8.42 -8.54
C ARG A 135 5.75 9.40 -9.71
N ALA A 136 6.37 10.57 -9.55
CA ALA A 136 6.55 11.49 -10.68
C ALA A 136 7.54 10.90 -11.70
N ARG A 137 8.60 10.26 -11.20
CA ARG A 137 9.58 9.55 -12.03
C ARG A 137 8.96 8.39 -12.80
N LEU A 138 8.06 7.62 -12.19
CA LEU A 138 7.28 6.59 -12.87
C LEU A 138 6.53 7.18 -14.08
N CYS A 139 5.82 8.29 -13.87
CA CYS A 139 5.06 8.93 -14.95
C CYS A 139 5.97 9.48 -16.05
N LEU A 140 7.15 10.04 -15.71
CA LEU A 140 8.13 10.49 -16.69
C LEU A 140 8.70 9.33 -17.52
N LEU A 141 9.06 8.21 -16.87
CA LEU A 141 9.59 7.01 -17.54
C LEU A 141 8.57 6.37 -18.50
N LEU A 142 7.28 6.52 -18.23
CA LEU A 142 6.19 5.95 -19.03
C LEU A 142 5.51 6.97 -19.95
N ALA A 143 6.00 8.22 -19.99
CA ALA A 143 5.42 9.26 -20.83
C ALA A 143 5.52 8.87 -22.32
N GLY A 144 4.37 8.76 -22.99
CA GLY A 144 4.29 8.36 -24.40
C GLY A 144 4.58 6.88 -24.66
N HIS A 145 4.65 6.03 -23.64
CA HIS A 145 4.87 4.60 -23.82
C HIS A 145 3.66 3.94 -24.54
N PRO A 146 3.87 3.10 -25.58
CA PRO A 146 2.78 2.59 -26.43
C PRO A 146 1.82 1.62 -25.72
N HIS A 147 2.20 1.10 -24.56
CA HIS A 147 1.45 0.06 -23.83
C HIS A 147 1.28 0.36 -22.34
N ALA A 148 1.70 1.56 -21.90
CA ALA A 148 1.61 1.96 -20.51
C ALA A 148 1.26 3.44 -20.40
N ASP A 149 0.38 3.76 -19.45
CA ASP A 149 -0.08 5.12 -19.18
C ASP A 149 -0.08 5.34 -17.67
N ALA A 150 0.89 6.11 -17.19
CA ALA A 150 1.01 6.50 -15.79
C ALA A 150 0.88 8.02 -15.67
N LEU A 151 -0.11 8.47 -14.90
CA LEU A 151 -0.35 9.90 -14.67
C LEU A 151 -0.52 10.19 -13.18
N LEU A 152 0.05 11.34 -12.79
CA LEU A 152 -0.23 11.95 -11.51
C LEU A 152 -1.66 12.49 -11.49
N THR A 153 -2.36 12.29 -10.38
CA THR A 153 -3.73 12.77 -10.20
C THR A 153 -3.83 13.63 -8.96
N ALA A 154 -4.93 14.38 -8.83
CA ALA A 154 -5.19 15.16 -7.62
C ALA A 154 -5.17 14.21 -6.41
N GLY A 155 -4.35 14.53 -5.42
CA GLY A 155 -4.17 13.75 -4.20
C GLY A 155 -4.47 14.59 -2.96
N GLN A 156 -4.39 13.96 -1.79
CA GLN A 156 -4.63 14.64 -0.51
C GLN A 156 -3.44 15.50 -0.02
N ASN A 157 -2.33 15.55 -0.75
CA ASN A 157 -1.14 16.27 -0.33
C ASN A 157 -1.13 17.71 -0.88
N GLU A 158 -1.60 18.66 -0.07
CA GLU A 158 -1.63 20.09 -0.41
C GLU A 158 -0.23 20.69 -0.64
N LYS A 159 0.84 20.10 -0.07
CA LYS A 159 2.21 20.60 -0.23
C LYS A 159 2.78 20.38 -1.64
N ARG A 160 2.14 19.53 -2.45
CA ARG A 160 2.55 19.25 -3.83
C ARG A 160 1.33 19.30 -4.76
N PRO A 161 0.85 20.52 -5.07
CA PRO A 161 -0.33 20.67 -5.91
C PRO A 161 -0.06 20.07 -7.29
N LEU A 162 -1.06 19.37 -7.85
CA LEU A 162 -0.95 18.73 -9.16
C LEU A 162 -0.51 19.71 -10.25
N ALA A 163 -0.94 20.98 -10.15
CA ALA A 163 -0.59 22.05 -11.08
C ALA A 163 0.93 22.27 -11.24
N ALA A 164 1.74 21.93 -10.24
CA ALA A 164 3.20 22.03 -10.33
C ALA A 164 3.81 21.04 -11.33
N PHE A 165 3.09 19.95 -11.64
CA PHE A 165 3.53 18.91 -12.58
C PHE A 165 2.91 19.07 -13.97
N SER A 166 1.89 19.92 -14.15
CA SER A 166 1.18 20.08 -15.44
C SER A 166 2.09 20.40 -16.63
N PRO A 167 3.14 21.26 -16.51
CA PRO A 167 4.04 21.54 -17.62
C PRO A 167 4.81 20.32 -18.17
N LEU A 168 4.93 19.25 -17.36
CA LEU A 168 5.64 18.03 -17.72
C LEU A 168 4.77 17.04 -18.52
N GLY A 169 3.46 17.32 -18.68
CA GLY A 169 2.55 16.43 -19.43
C GLY A 169 2.25 15.09 -18.75
N ILE A 170 2.58 14.94 -17.46
CA ILE A 170 2.43 13.68 -16.69
C ILE A 170 1.25 13.72 -15.70
N THR A 171 0.29 14.63 -15.91
CA THR A 171 -0.87 14.80 -15.03
C THR A 171 -2.16 14.39 -15.73
N GLY A 172 -3.12 13.82 -15.00
CA GLY A 172 -4.39 13.38 -15.56
C GLY A 172 -5.51 13.24 -14.54
N ALA A 173 -6.64 12.71 -15.01
CA ALA A 173 -7.81 12.46 -14.17
C ALA A 173 -7.61 11.21 -13.28
N PRO A 174 -8.16 11.21 -12.05
CA PRO A 174 -8.28 9.98 -11.27
C PRO A 174 -9.11 8.95 -12.02
N ARG A 175 -8.81 7.67 -11.78
CA ARG A 175 -9.60 6.54 -12.25
C ARG A 175 -10.34 5.94 -11.05
N PRO A 176 -11.64 5.65 -11.14
CA PRO A 176 -12.37 4.93 -10.10
C PRO A 176 -11.76 3.55 -9.83
N GLU A 177 -11.60 3.20 -8.56
CA GLU A 177 -10.89 1.98 -8.13
C GLU A 177 -11.48 0.69 -8.75
N ALA A 178 -12.80 0.60 -8.85
CA ALA A 178 -13.52 -0.53 -9.45
C ALA A 178 -13.19 -0.73 -10.94
N GLU A 179 -12.76 0.31 -11.65
CA GLU A 179 -12.46 0.19 -13.08
C GLU A 179 -11.20 -0.62 -13.37
N TRP A 180 -10.32 -0.88 -12.39
CA TRP A 180 -9.20 -1.81 -12.58
C TRP A 180 -9.65 -3.26 -12.67
N LEU A 181 -10.88 -3.59 -12.25
CA LEU A 181 -11.46 -4.89 -12.57
C LEU A 181 -11.52 -5.06 -14.08
N GLY A 182 -10.97 -6.17 -14.57
CA GLY A 182 -10.86 -6.44 -16.00
C GLY A 182 -9.56 -5.95 -16.64
N ASP A 183 -8.61 -5.41 -15.87
CA ASP A 183 -7.23 -5.18 -16.36
C ASP A 183 -6.36 -6.42 -16.14
N LYS A 184 -5.40 -6.65 -17.04
CA LYS A 184 -4.37 -7.68 -16.88
C LYS A 184 -3.28 -7.23 -15.92
N TYR A 185 -2.84 -5.98 -16.00
CA TYR A 185 -1.63 -5.51 -15.34
C TYR A 185 -1.91 -4.32 -14.42
N ALA A 186 -1.14 -4.21 -13.34
CA ALA A 186 -1.15 -3.03 -12.48
C ALA A 186 0.26 -2.75 -11.95
N ILE A 187 0.55 -1.49 -11.61
CA ILE A 187 1.79 -1.12 -10.90
C ILE A 187 1.47 -0.83 -9.44
N ASP A 188 2.31 -1.38 -8.56
CA ASP A 188 2.39 -1.02 -7.15
C ASP A 188 3.71 -0.30 -6.89
N ILE A 189 3.62 0.92 -6.36
CA ILE A 189 4.77 1.78 -6.10
C ILE A 189 4.54 2.61 -4.84
N ASP A 190 5.57 2.68 -4.02
CA ASP A 190 5.56 3.38 -2.74
C ASP A 190 5.20 4.88 -2.90
N GLY A 191 4.63 5.42 -1.82
CA GLY A 191 4.43 6.84 -1.61
C GLY A 191 5.44 7.35 -0.60
N TRP A 192 4.96 7.92 0.52
CA TRP A 192 5.84 8.21 1.68
C TRP A 192 6.38 6.92 2.30
N THR A 193 5.53 5.88 2.35
CA THR A 193 5.93 4.50 2.63
C THR A 193 5.27 3.57 1.61
N ASN A 194 4.62 2.48 2.02
CA ASN A 194 3.95 1.54 1.14
C ASN A 194 2.72 2.16 0.46
N ALA A 195 2.25 1.57 -0.64
CA ALA A 195 1.03 1.97 -1.32
C ALA A 195 -0.28 1.46 -0.65
N TRP A 196 -0.30 1.37 0.69
CA TRP A 196 -1.39 0.87 1.54
C TRP A 196 -2.30 -0.18 0.86
N SER A 197 -3.50 0.22 0.44
CA SER A 197 -4.52 -0.67 -0.13
C SER A 197 -4.27 -1.11 -1.57
N ASN A 198 -3.46 -0.39 -2.35
CA ASN A 198 -3.35 -0.57 -3.81
C ASN A 198 -2.99 -2.02 -4.16
N LEU A 199 -1.89 -2.55 -3.62
CA LEU A 199 -1.43 -3.90 -3.93
C LEU A 199 -2.50 -4.97 -3.70
N LEU A 200 -3.15 -4.98 -2.53
CA LEU A 200 -4.18 -5.96 -2.18
C LEU A 200 -5.40 -5.85 -3.09
N ILE A 201 -5.85 -4.62 -3.39
CA ILE A 201 -7.01 -4.42 -4.27
C ILE A 201 -6.71 -4.93 -5.69
N ARG A 202 -5.52 -4.65 -6.24
CA ARG A 202 -5.13 -5.17 -7.57
C ARG A 202 -5.04 -6.69 -7.58
N MET A 203 -4.55 -7.31 -6.50
CA MET A 203 -4.56 -8.76 -6.35
C MET A 203 -6.00 -9.31 -6.24
N HIS A 204 -6.90 -8.68 -5.48
CA HIS A 204 -8.31 -9.08 -5.42
C HIS A 204 -8.99 -9.05 -6.79
N PHE A 205 -8.70 -8.04 -7.63
CA PHE A 205 -9.19 -7.96 -9.00
C PHE A 205 -8.49 -8.93 -9.97
N GLY A 206 -7.45 -9.64 -9.53
CA GLY A 206 -6.72 -10.61 -10.35
C GLY A 206 -5.85 -9.95 -11.41
N CYS A 207 -5.27 -8.79 -11.12
CA CYS A 207 -4.23 -8.19 -11.93
C CYS A 207 -2.89 -8.90 -11.66
N CYS A 208 -2.07 -9.09 -12.70
CA CYS A 208 -0.65 -9.36 -12.56
C CYS A 208 0.03 -8.04 -12.14
N VAL A 209 0.45 -7.96 -10.88
CA VAL A 209 1.01 -6.72 -10.32
C VAL A 209 2.50 -6.67 -10.56
N LEU A 210 2.98 -5.59 -11.17
CA LEU A 210 4.38 -5.19 -11.19
C LEU A 210 4.64 -4.38 -9.92
N LYS A 211 5.37 -4.94 -8.96
CA LYS A 211 5.68 -4.25 -7.70
C LYS A 211 7.07 -3.68 -7.74
N VAL A 212 7.16 -2.35 -7.65
CA VAL A 212 8.41 -1.63 -7.43
C VAL A 212 8.88 -1.90 -6.00
N ALA A 213 10.12 -2.35 -5.85
CA ALA A 213 10.72 -2.58 -4.55
C ALA A 213 10.82 -1.27 -3.75
N SER A 214 10.63 -1.35 -2.44
CA SER A 214 10.74 -0.17 -1.57
C SER A 214 12.17 0.34 -1.58
N ALA A 215 12.36 1.63 -1.88
CA ALA A 215 13.68 2.26 -1.89
C ALA A 215 14.30 2.34 -0.48
N ASP A 216 13.46 2.49 0.53
CA ASP A 216 13.86 2.65 1.94
C ASP A 216 13.59 1.39 2.79
N GLY A 217 13.17 0.29 2.14
CA GLY A 217 12.92 -0.99 2.80
C GLY A 217 11.63 -1.05 3.63
N TYR A 218 10.65 -0.19 3.35
CA TYR A 218 9.34 -0.28 4.01
C TYR A 218 8.62 -1.58 3.63
N ARG A 219 7.95 -2.16 4.62
CA ARG A 219 7.11 -3.35 4.45
C ARG A 219 5.78 -3.23 5.18
N GLN A 220 4.76 -3.87 4.63
CA GLN A 220 3.48 -4.07 5.33
C GLN A 220 3.49 -5.38 6.10
N TRP A 221 2.55 -5.52 7.04
CA TRP A 221 2.34 -6.66 7.92
C TRP A 221 2.22 -8.04 7.24
N TRP A 222 1.91 -8.10 5.95
CA TRP A 222 1.72 -9.35 5.20
C TRP A 222 2.80 -9.61 4.15
N TYR A 223 3.79 -8.71 4.00
CA TYR A 223 4.78 -8.81 2.92
C TYR A 223 5.68 -10.04 3.04
N ASP A 224 5.84 -10.64 4.22
CA ASP A 224 6.58 -11.90 4.39
C ASP A 224 5.91 -13.10 3.70
N ARG A 225 4.64 -12.95 3.30
CA ARG A 225 3.89 -13.95 2.53
C ARG A 225 4.01 -13.72 1.01
N LEU A 226 4.57 -12.58 0.59
CA LEU A 226 4.81 -12.28 -0.82
C LEU A 226 6.09 -12.96 -1.31
N VAL A 227 6.00 -13.55 -2.50
CA VAL A 227 7.11 -14.26 -3.13
C VAL A 227 7.24 -13.69 -4.55
N PRO A 228 8.39 -13.06 -4.89
CA PRO A 228 8.62 -12.54 -6.23
C PRO A 228 8.49 -13.64 -7.29
N TRP A 229 7.91 -13.33 -8.45
CA TRP A 229 7.60 -14.25 -9.54
C TRP A 229 6.55 -15.33 -9.23
N GLU A 230 6.15 -15.48 -7.98
CA GLU A 230 5.00 -16.30 -7.61
C GLU A 230 3.74 -15.45 -7.50
N HIS A 231 3.77 -14.39 -6.69
CA HIS A 231 2.60 -13.56 -6.38
C HIS A 231 2.56 -12.24 -7.17
N PHE A 232 3.71 -11.78 -7.68
CA PHE A 232 3.86 -10.51 -8.39
C PHE A 232 5.15 -10.51 -9.25
N VAL A 233 5.25 -9.56 -10.19
CA VAL A 233 6.47 -9.33 -10.97
C VAL A 233 7.33 -8.26 -10.28
N PRO A 234 8.56 -8.58 -9.82
CA PRO A 234 9.40 -7.61 -9.13
C PRO A 234 10.03 -6.61 -10.11
N VAL A 235 9.97 -5.33 -9.74
CA VAL A 235 10.69 -4.22 -10.37
C VAL A 235 11.66 -3.64 -9.36
N ARG A 236 12.89 -3.29 -9.77
CA ARG A 236 13.90 -2.68 -8.90
C ARG A 236 13.42 -1.35 -8.32
N ALA A 237 13.90 -1.00 -7.13
CA ALA A 237 13.52 0.25 -6.45
C ALA A 237 13.87 1.51 -7.26
N ASP A 238 14.94 1.44 -8.05
CA ASP A 238 15.37 2.48 -8.98
C ASP A 238 14.68 2.41 -10.36
N MET A 239 13.71 1.51 -10.54
CA MET A 239 12.96 1.29 -11.79
C MET A 239 13.82 1.07 -13.04
N SER A 240 15.10 0.70 -12.88
CA SER A 240 16.03 0.49 -14.00
C SER A 240 15.62 -0.65 -14.94
N ASP A 241 14.82 -1.59 -14.44
CA ASP A 241 14.25 -2.72 -15.20
C ASP A 241 12.74 -2.57 -15.48
N LEU A 242 12.13 -1.41 -15.21
CA LEU A 242 10.68 -1.21 -15.35
C LEU A 242 10.19 -1.53 -16.77
N LEU A 243 10.85 -0.96 -17.81
CA LEU A 243 10.45 -1.17 -19.20
C LEU A 243 10.59 -2.64 -19.61
N GLU A 244 11.68 -3.30 -19.17
CA GLU A 244 11.89 -4.74 -19.36
C GLU A 244 10.75 -5.55 -18.74
N LYS A 245 10.29 -5.20 -17.53
CA LYS A 245 9.18 -5.91 -16.87
C LYS A 245 7.84 -5.68 -17.55
N ILE A 246 7.60 -4.48 -18.09
CA ILE A 246 6.39 -4.18 -18.87
C ILE A 246 6.36 -5.03 -20.15
N ASP A 247 7.49 -5.15 -20.86
CA ASP A 247 7.58 -6.02 -22.03
C ASP A 247 7.46 -7.50 -21.66
N TRP A 248 8.04 -7.91 -20.52
CA TRP A 248 7.96 -9.28 -20.04
C TRP A 248 6.52 -9.73 -19.78
N VAL A 249 5.72 -8.94 -19.05
CA VAL A 249 4.33 -9.35 -18.73
C VAL A 249 3.46 -9.49 -19.99
N ARG A 250 3.76 -8.69 -21.03
CA ARG A 250 3.03 -8.73 -22.30
C ARG A 250 3.45 -9.89 -23.19
N THR A 251 4.73 -10.26 -23.17
CA THR A 251 5.27 -11.36 -23.99
C THR A 251 5.16 -12.73 -23.33
N ASN A 252 4.89 -12.77 -22.02
CA ASN A 252 4.72 -14.00 -21.23
C ASN A 252 3.29 -14.10 -20.67
N ASP A 253 2.28 -13.91 -21.51
CA ASP A 253 0.86 -13.78 -21.11
C ASP A 253 0.36 -14.94 -20.21
N ALA A 254 0.75 -16.18 -20.52
CA ALA A 254 0.36 -17.34 -19.73
C ALA A 254 0.97 -17.32 -18.31
N GLU A 255 2.24 -16.95 -18.18
CA GLU A 255 2.90 -16.83 -16.87
C GLU A 255 2.36 -15.62 -16.10
N ALA A 256 2.11 -14.49 -16.78
CA ALA A 256 1.50 -13.33 -16.16
C ALA A 256 0.10 -13.66 -15.59
N SER A 257 -0.70 -14.44 -16.32
CA SER A 257 -1.99 -14.97 -15.86
C SER A 257 -1.83 -15.86 -14.62
N ALA A 258 -0.84 -16.75 -14.62
CA ALA A 258 -0.57 -17.65 -13.50
C ALA A 258 -0.12 -16.88 -12.25
N ILE A 259 0.76 -15.89 -12.39
CA ILE A 259 1.17 -14.98 -11.30
C ILE A 259 -0.05 -14.23 -10.75
N ALA A 260 -0.90 -13.68 -11.62
CA ALA A 260 -2.11 -12.96 -11.21
C ALA A 260 -3.06 -13.86 -10.40
N ALA A 261 -3.24 -15.12 -10.83
CA ALA A 261 -4.07 -16.08 -10.13
C ALA A 261 -3.52 -16.43 -8.73
N ARG A 262 -2.20 -16.64 -8.62
CA ARG A 262 -1.53 -16.90 -7.33
C ARG A 262 -1.62 -15.69 -6.40
N GLY A 263 -1.35 -14.48 -6.90
CA GLY A 263 -1.50 -13.24 -6.14
C GLY A 263 -2.95 -13.03 -5.65
N GLN A 264 -3.95 -13.31 -6.50
CA GLN A 264 -5.36 -13.25 -6.11
C GLN A 264 -5.71 -14.28 -5.03
N ALA A 265 -5.20 -15.50 -5.14
CA ALA A 265 -5.41 -16.54 -4.13
C ALA A 265 -4.83 -16.13 -2.78
N LEU A 266 -3.61 -15.58 -2.76
CA LEU A 266 -2.99 -15.05 -1.54
C LEU A 266 -3.85 -13.94 -0.93
N ALA A 267 -4.24 -12.92 -1.70
CA ALA A 267 -5.07 -11.83 -1.19
C ALA A 267 -6.40 -12.34 -0.62
N ARG A 268 -7.06 -13.30 -1.30
CA ARG A 268 -8.33 -13.89 -0.84
C ARG A 268 -8.19 -14.80 0.39
N SER A 269 -6.99 -15.30 0.67
CA SER A 269 -6.73 -16.10 1.88
C SER A 269 -6.72 -15.26 3.15
N MET A 270 -6.42 -13.97 3.03
CA MET A 270 -6.31 -13.04 4.16
C MET A 270 -7.67 -12.38 4.44
N THR A 271 -8.48 -13.01 5.28
CA THR A 271 -9.76 -12.45 5.72
C THR A 271 -9.58 -11.59 6.96
N LEU A 272 -10.50 -10.63 7.19
CA LEU A 272 -10.51 -9.84 8.42
C LEU A 272 -10.45 -10.74 9.67
N GLU A 273 -11.19 -11.83 9.69
CA GLU A 273 -11.23 -12.77 10.81
C GLU A 273 -9.86 -13.41 11.05
N SER A 274 -9.26 -13.98 10.00
CA SER A 274 -7.97 -14.67 10.10
C SER A 274 -6.84 -13.75 10.54
N GLU A 275 -6.79 -12.53 9.99
CA GLU A 275 -5.72 -11.57 10.28
C GLU A 275 -5.94 -10.84 11.59
N THR A 276 -7.20 -10.62 12.01
CA THR A 276 -7.50 -10.18 13.39
C THR A 276 -7.03 -11.20 14.39
N ALA A 277 -7.35 -12.49 14.19
CA ALA A 277 -6.91 -13.55 15.09
C ALA A 277 -5.38 -13.66 15.16
N HIS A 278 -4.69 -13.50 14.03
CA HIS A 278 -3.23 -13.47 13.99
C HIS A 278 -2.65 -12.26 14.71
N ALA A 279 -3.16 -11.07 14.45
CA ALA A 279 -2.74 -9.84 15.08
C ALA A 279 -2.95 -9.86 16.61
N VAL A 280 -4.09 -10.38 17.08
CA VAL A 280 -4.36 -10.55 18.52
C VAL A 280 -3.31 -11.43 19.18
N ARG A 281 -2.95 -12.57 18.57
CA ARG A 281 -1.87 -13.43 19.10
C ARG A 281 -0.53 -12.70 19.20
N LEU A 282 -0.20 -11.89 18.19
CA LEU A 282 1.04 -11.09 18.21
C LEU A 282 1.01 -10.05 19.33
N ILE A 283 -0.12 -9.37 19.53
CA ILE A 283 -0.30 -8.38 20.59
C ILE A 283 -0.20 -9.05 21.97
N GLU A 284 -0.98 -10.11 22.21
CA GLU A 284 -1.01 -10.85 23.47
C GLU A 284 0.37 -11.42 23.86
N ALA A 285 1.16 -11.86 22.88
CA ALA A 285 2.50 -12.37 23.14
C ALA A 285 3.55 -11.27 23.41
N ASN A 286 3.30 -10.01 23.03
CA ASN A 286 4.34 -8.97 23.00
C ASN A 286 3.95 -7.65 23.68
N TRP A 287 2.79 -7.55 24.32
CA TRP A 287 2.32 -6.29 24.92
C TRP A 287 3.12 -5.85 26.16
N GLN A 288 3.80 -6.79 26.80
CA GLN A 288 4.67 -6.55 27.97
C GLN A 288 6.10 -6.20 27.57
N ASP A 289 6.51 -6.53 26.34
CA ASP A 289 7.85 -6.29 25.85
C ASP A 289 8.02 -4.82 25.43
N ARG A 290 8.96 -4.15 26.10
CA ARG A 290 9.27 -2.70 26.05
C ARG A 290 8.30 -1.81 26.86
#